data_AF-A0A1H4HFY6-F1
#
_entry.id   AF-A0A1H4HFY6-F1
#
_cell.length_a   1.000
_cell.length_b   1.000
_cell.length_c   1.000
_cell.angle_alpha   90.00
_cell.angle_beta   90.00
_cell.angle_gamma   90.00
#
_symmetry.space_group_name_H-M   'P 1'
#
loop_
_entity.id
_entity.type
_entity.pdbx_description
1 polymer ?
#
loop_
_entity_poly.entity_id
_entity_poly.type
_entity_poly.pdbx_seq_one_letter_code
_entity_poly.pdbx_strand_id
1 'polypeptide(L)'
;MESTSAYIITLITALIFVLISALIANAIKFEGGSNPKDPQLRKTWFWILAILNPAVAFLLGYFVFKPDANIMVVNNYISALSMGTAIGFVLYILLGFILSKVFANGKIGHWF
;
A
#
# COMPACT_ATOMS: atom_id res chain seq x y z
N MET A 1 -13.79 19.80 -4.26
CA MET A 1 -13.17 18.93 -5.28
C MET A 1 -11.76 18.53 -4.87
N GLU A 2 -10.93 19.47 -4.38
CA GLU A 2 -9.55 19.17 -3.92
C GLU A 2 -9.46 18.11 -2.81
N SER A 3 -10.34 18.11 -1.81
CA SER A 3 -10.31 17.04 -0.79
C SER A 3 -10.58 15.65 -1.39
N THR A 4 -11.37 15.58 -2.46
CA THR A 4 -11.65 14.32 -3.18
C THR A 4 -10.40 13.82 -3.90
N SER A 5 -9.60 14.70 -4.50
CA SER A 5 -8.36 14.30 -5.17
C SER A 5 -7.35 13.72 -4.17
N ALA A 6 -7.25 14.26 -2.96
CA ALA A 6 -6.42 13.70 -1.89
C ALA A 6 -6.78 12.24 -1.54
N TYR A 7 -8.08 11.94 -1.42
CA TYR A 7 -8.55 10.56 -1.20
C TYR A 7 -8.27 9.65 -2.39
N ILE A 8 -8.45 10.16 -3.62
CA ILE A 8 -8.17 9.39 -4.84
C ILE A 8 -6.68 9.02 -4.92
N ILE A 9 -5.79 9.97 -4.65
CA ILE A 9 -4.34 9.74 -4.69
C ILE A 9 -3.94 8.65 -3.68
N THR A 10 -4.36 8.80 -2.43
CA THR A 10 -4.03 7.82 -1.37
C THR A 10 -4.61 6.44 -1.65
N LEU A 11 -5.82 6.36 -2.19
CA LEU A 11 -6.45 5.12 -2.64
C LEU A 11 -5.64 4.45 -3.77
N ILE A 12 -5.33 5.19 -4.84
CA ILE A 12 -4.59 4.66 -5.99
C ILE A 12 -3.18 4.21 -5.56
N THR A 13 -2.49 5.00 -4.74
CA THR A 13 -1.17 4.61 -4.22
C THR A 13 -1.25 3.31 -3.43
N ALA A 14 -2.25 3.16 -2.53
CA ALA A 14 -2.42 1.92 -1.79
C ALA A 14 -2.65 0.70 -2.71
N LEU A 15 -3.50 0.83 -3.74
CA LEU A 15 -3.76 -0.23 -4.71
C LEU A 15 -2.50 -0.61 -5.50
N ILE A 16 -1.70 0.37 -5.93
CA ILE A 16 -0.42 0.15 -6.61
C ILE A 16 0.53 -0.61 -5.67
N PHE A 17 0.62 -0.23 -4.41
CA PHE A 17 1.50 -0.91 -3.45
C PHE A 17 1.08 -2.36 -3.16
N VAL A 18 -0.22 -2.64 -3.07
CA VAL A 18 -0.72 -4.03 -2.96
C VAL A 18 -0.32 -4.84 -4.21
N LEU A 19 -0.48 -4.24 -5.41
CA LEU A 19 -0.09 -4.88 -6.66
C LEU A 19 1.43 -5.16 -6.71
N ILE A 20 2.27 -4.18 -6.35
CA ILE A 20 3.73 -4.35 -6.30
C ILE A 20 4.10 -5.48 -5.34
N SER A 21 3.47 -5.53 -4.17
CA SER A 21 3.70 -6.61 -3.21
C SER A 21 3.40 -7.97 -3.84
N ALA A 22 2.36 -8.05 -4.69
CA ALA A 22 1.90 -9.32 -5.24
C ALA A 22 2.85 -9.78 -6.34
N LEU A 23 3.36 -8.82 -7.12
CA LEU A 23 4.42 -9.05 -8.10
C LEU A 23 5.70 -9.53 -7.42
N ILE A 24 6.13 -8.89 -6.32
CA ILE A 24 7.31 -9.32 -5.55
C ILE A 24 7.11 -10.73 -4.98
N ALA A 25 5.95 -10.99 -4.37
CA ALA A 25 5.65 -12.31 -3.82
C ALA A 25 5.74 -13.42 -4.87
N ASN A 26 5.30 -13.14 -6.10
CA ASN A 26 5.38 -14.07 -7.23
C ASN A 26 6.78 -14.19 -7.83
N ALA A 27 7.56 -13.10 -7.84
CA ALA A 27 8.94 -13.08 -8.31
C ALA A 27 9.90 -13.84 -7.39
N ILE A 28 9.61 -13.91 -6.09
CA ILE A 28 10.39 -14.71 -5.13
C ILE A 28 10.28 -16.20 -5.52
N LYS A 29 11.45 -16.79 -5.83
CA LYS A 29 11.57 -18.21 -6.20
C LYS A 29 11.11 -19.10 -5.04
N PHE A 30 10.52 -20.23 -5.40
CA PHE A 30 10.14 -21.24 -4.42
C PHE A 30 11.37 -22.00 -3.95
N GLU A 31 11.53 -22.17 -2.65
CA GLU A 31 12.57 -23.03 -2.07
C GLU A 31 11.91 -24.29 -1.52
N GLY A 32 12.36 -25.45 -1.97
CA GLY A 32 11.94 -26.75 -1.41
C GLY A 32 12.86 -27.20 -0.29
N GLY A 33 12.45 -28.22 0.47
CA GLY A 33 13.25 -28.83 1.53
C GLY A 33 12.70 -28.59 2.93
N SER A 34 13.51 -28.91 3.95
CA SER A 34 13.08 -28.88 5.36
C SER A 34 13.13 -27.50 6.02
N ASN A 35 13.76 -26.50 5.38
CA ASN A 35 13.88 -25.13 5.92
C ASN A 35 13.81 -24.06 4.82
N PRO A 36 12.65 -23.88 4.16
CA PRO A 36 12.48 -22.90 3.09
C PRO A 36 12.44 -21.47 3.64
N LYS A 37 13.19 -20.54 3.03
CA LYS A 37 13.22 -19.13 3.46
C LYS A 37 12.26 -18.25 2.68
N ASP A 38 11.76 -18.73 1.54
CA ASP A 38 10.90 -17.95 0.66
C ASP A 38 9.61 -17.42 1.31
N PRO A 39 8.90 -18.13 2.23
CA PRO A 39 7.71 -17.58 2.87
C PRO A 39 8.05 -16.37 3.75
N GLN A 40 9.15 -16.45 4.50
CA GLN A 40 9.59 -15.36 5.37
C GLN A 40 10.02 -14.14 4.55
N LEU A 41 10.67 -14.34 3.41
CA LEU A 41 11.02 -13.25 2.49
C LEU A 41 9.77 -12.56 1.93
N ARG A 42 8.75 -13.30 1.50
CA ARG A 42 7.47 -12.72 1.02
C ARG A 42 6.80 -11.88 2.10
N LYS A 43 6.74 -12.40 3.32
CA LYS A 43 6.21 -11.67 4.49
C LYS A 43 6.99 -10.40 4.78
N THR A 44 8.32 -10.48 4.75
CA THR A 44 9.19 -9.33 5.00
C THR A 44 8.92 -8.21 3.99
N TRP A 45 8.86 -8.54 2.69
CA TRP A 45 8.56 -7.57 1.64
C TRP A 45 7.16 -6.96 1.75
N PHE A 46 6.14 -7.76 2.10
CA PHE A 46 4.80 -7.24 2.31
C PHE A 46 4.76 -6.17 3.41
N TRP A 47 5.43 -6.40 4.54
CA TRP A 47 5.45 -5.44 5.65
C TRP A 47 6.34 -4.22 5.38
N ILE A 48 7.45 -4.37 4.64
CA ILE A 48 8.23 -3.23 4.15
C ILE A 48 7.36 -2.32 3.29
N LEU A 49 6.62 -2.88 2.34
CA LEU A 49 5.73 -2.11 1.47
C LEU A 49 4.51 -1.55 2.22
N ALA A 50 4.03 -2.23 3.27
CA ALA A 50 2.98 -1.71 4.14
C ALA A 50 3.40 -0.40 4.81
N ILE A 51 4.65 -0.32 5.31
CA ILE A 51 5.19 0.88 5.96
C ILE A 51 5.55 1.96 4.93
N LEU A 52 6.06 1.56 3.76
CA LEU A 52 6.46 2.50 2.71
C LEU A 52 5.27 3.18 2.03
N ASN A 53 4.14 2.47 1.88
CA ASN A 53 2.91 2.98 1.28
C ASN A 53 2.45 4.33 1.87
N PRO A 54 2.19 4.48 3.19
CA PRO A 54 1.71 5.75 3.74
C PRO A 54 2.73 6.89 3.57
N ALA A 55 4.02 6.60 3.64
CA ALA A 55 5.06 7.60 3.39
C ALA A 55 5.00 8.12 1.95
N VAL A 56 4.93 7.21 0.97
CA VAL A 56 4.87 7.59 -0.45
C VAL A 56 3.55 8.29 -0.79
N ALA A 57 2.42 7.80 -0.28
CA ALA A 57 1.11 8.41 -0.51
C ALA A 57 1.07 9.86 0.00
N PHE A 58 1.57 10.10 1.23
CA PHE A 58 1.62 11.45 1.80
C PHE A 58 2.61 12.35 1.04
N LEU A 59 3.81 11.87 0.71
CA LEU A 59 4.81 12.67 0.00
C LEU A 59 4.34 13.07 -1.41
N LEU A 60 3.70 12.15 -2.15
CA LEU A 60 3.11 12.46 -3.44
C LEU A 60 1.98 13.49 -3.30
N GLY A 61 1.05 13.27 -2.38
CA GLY A 61 -0.04 14.22 -2.14
C GLY A 61 0.47 15.62 -1.75
N TYR A 62 1.47 15.68 -0.88
CA TYR A 62 1.95 16.95 -0.33
C TYR A 62 2.85 17.74 -1.31
N PHE A 63 3.75 17.06 -2.02
CA PHE A 63 4.75 17.73 -2.86
C PHE A 63 4.41 17.77 -4.34
N VAL A 64 3.61 16.82 -4.84
CA VAL A 64 3.32 16.70 -6.28
C VAL A 64 1.91 17.16 -6.61
N PHE A 65 0.93 16.78 -5.80
CA PHE A 65 -0.49 16.97 -6.12
C PHE A 65 -1.21 18.00 -5.24
N LYS A 66 -0.48 18.67 -4.35
CA LYS A 66 -1.03 19.72 -3.50
C LYS A 66 -1.51 20.87 -4.40
N PRO A 67 -2.77 21.32 -4.25
CA PRO A 67 -3.30 22.38 -5.07
C PRO A 67 -2.61 23.72 -4.78
N ASP A 68 -2.45 24.52 -5.82
CA ASP A 68 -2.13 25.93 -5.71
C ASP A 68 -3.43 26.72 -5.51
N ALA A 69 -3.77 26.97 -4.24
CA ALA A 69 -5.03 27.56 -3.84
C ALA A 69 -4.87 28.32 -2.51
N ASN A 70 -5.94 29.00 -2.09
CA ASN A 70 -5.95 29.69 -0.81
C ASN A 70 -5.72 28.73 0.37
N ILE A 71 -5.30 29.30 1.51
CA ILE A 71 -4.89 28.54 2.68
C ILE A 71 -5.99 27.61 3.23
N MET A 72 -7.27 28.00 3.12
CA MET A 72 -8.38 27.17 3.58
C MET A 72 -8.54 25.91 2.71
N VAL A 73 -8.42 26.03 1.39
CA VAL A 73 -8.46 24.89 0.46
C VAL A 73 -7.27 23.96 0.71
N VAL A 74 -6.08 24.52 0.88
CA VAL A 74 -4.86 23.75 1.18
C VAL A 74 -4.98 22.99 2.50
N ASN A 75 -5.48 23.63 3.56
CA ASN A 75 -5.64 22.98 4.86
C ASN A 75 -6.66 21.82 4.79
N ASN A 76 -7.78 22.03 4.09
CA ASN A 76 -8.77 20.98 3.86
C ASN A 76 -8.21 19.83 3.02
N TYR A 77 -7.36 20.12 2.03
CA TYR A 77 -6.65 19.10 1.26
C TYR A 77 -5.68 18.29 2.13
N ILE A 78 -4.83 18.94 2.93
CA ILE A 78 -3.84 18.27 3.78
C ILE A 78 -4.53 17.43 4.86
N SER A 79 -5.64 17.90 5.43
CA SER A 79 -6.45 17.12 6.36
C SER A 79 -7.01 15.86 5.69
N ALA A 80 -7.60 16.00 4.50
CA ALA A 80 -8.09 14.87 3.70
C ALA A 80 -6.96 13.91 3.30
N LEU A 81 -5.79 14.42 2.92
CA LEU A 81 -4.60 13.63 2.60
C LEU A 81 -4.14 12.82 3.82
N SER A 82 -4.10 13.42 5.00
CA SER A 82 -3.69 12.75 6.24
C SER A 82 -4.65 11.60 6.60
N MET A 83 -5.96 11.85 6.53
CA MET A 83 -6.98 10.82 6.74
C MET A 83 -6.93 9.75 5.65
N GLY A 84 -6.80 10.15 4.39
CA GLY A 84 -6.69 9.24 3.25
C GLY A 84 -5.46 8.33 3.34
N THR A 85 -4.32 8.84 3.81
CA THR A 85 -3.11 8.04 4.04
C THR A 85 -3.34 6.97 5.10
N ALA A 86 -4.00 7.31 6.22
CA ALA A 86 -4.35 6.33 7.25
C ALA A 86 -5.33 5.27 6.72
N ILE A 87 -6.37 5.70 6.00
CA ILE A 87 -7.35 4.80 5.36
C ILE A 87 -6.66 3.88 4.34
N GLY A 88 -5.78 4.43 3.51
CA GLY A 88 -5.02 3.70 2.49
C GLY A 88 -4.08 2.65 3.09
N PHE A 89 -3.46 2.94 4.23
CA PHE A 89 -2.67 1.96 4.98
C PHE A 89 -3.53 0.79 5.48
N VAL A 90 -4.68 1.09 6.11
CA VAL A 90 -5.62 0.05 6.56
C VAL A 90 -6.13 -0.77 5.38
N LEU A 91 -6.49 -0.11 4.27
CA LEU A 91 -6.96 -0.76 3.06
C LEU A 91 -5.89 -1.70 2.47
N TYR A 92 -4.63 -1.28 2.43
CA TYR A 92 -3.52 -2.12 1.99
C TYR A 92 -3.44 -3.41 2.82
N ILE A 93 -3.53 -3.32 4.16
CA ILE A 93 -3.48 -4.49 5.05
C ILE A 93 -4.69 -5.40 4.82
N LEU A 94 -5.89 -4.82 4.74
CA LEU A 94 -7.13 -5.59 4.53
C LEU A 94 -7.10 -6.32 3.19
N LEU A 95 -6.72 -5.66 2.10
CA LEU A 95 -6.60 -6.28 0.80
C LEU A 95 -5.50 -7.36 0.78
N GLY A 96 -4.34 -7.10 1.40
CA GLY A 96 -3.26 -8.08 1.52
C GLY A 96 -3.70 -9.35 2.26
N PHE A 97 -4.47 -9.20 3.33
CA PHE A 97 -5.07 -10.30 4.07
C PHE A 97 -6.13 -11.05 3.24
N ILE A 98 -7.05 -10.34 2.59
CA ILE A 98 -8.07 -10.97 1.73
C ILE A 98 -7.40 -11.78 0.62
N LEU A 99 -6.40 -11.21 -0.05
CA LEU A 99 -5.65 -11.87 -1.11
C LEU A 99 -4.89 -13.11 -0.59
N SER A 100 -4.35 -13.09 0.64
CA SER A 100 -3.71 -14.29 1.21
C SER A 100 -4.71 -15.43 1.44
N LYS A 101 -5.99 -15.12 1.69
CA LYS A 101 -7.06 -16.11 1.79
C LYS A 101 -7.56 -16.59 0.43
N VAL A 102 -7.74 -15.69 -0.53
CA VAL A 102 -8.17 -16.04 -1.90
C VAL A 102 -7.14 -16.93 -2.58
N PHE A 103 -5.85 -16.64 -2.39
CA PHE A 103 -4.73 -17.37 -3.00
C PHE A 103 -4.00 -18.27 -1.99
N ALA A 104 -4.73 -18.92 -1.08
CA ALA A 104 -4.17 -19.68 0.05
C ALA A 104 -3.15 -20.77 -0.35
N ASN A 105 -3.31 -21.37 -1.53
CA ASN A 105 -2.41 -22.42 -2.04
C ASN A 105 -1.25 -21.88 -2.90
N GLY A 106 -1.19 -20.57 -3.12
CA GLY A 106 -0.19 -19.90 -3.95
C GLY A 106 0.86 -19.15 -3.14
N LYS A 107 1.83 -18.56 -3.83
CA LYS A 107 2.89 -17.73 -3.22
C LYS A 107 2.33 -16.56 -2.40
N ILE A 108 1.25 -15.94 -2.89
CA ILE A 108 0.51 -14.87 -2.22
C ILE A 108 -0.13 -15.36 -0.92
N GLY A 109 -0.52 -16.63 -0.80
CA GLY A 109 -1.08 -17.16 0.46
C GLY A 109 -0.15 -17.05 1.66
N HIS A 110 1.16 -16.95 1.42
CA HIS A 110 2.19 -17.00 2.46
C HIS A 110 2.94 -15.66 2.66
N TRP A 111 2.47 -14.57 2.05
CA TRP A 111 3.10 -13.24 2.16
C TRP A 111 2.63 -12.39 3.34
N PHE A 112 1.69 -12.89 4.16
CA PHE A 112 1.04 -12.13 5.23
C PHE A 112 1.36 -12.73 6.60
#